data_AF-A0A354NUT4-F1
#
_entry.id   AF-A0A354NUT4-F1
#
_cell.length_a   1.000
_cell.length_b   1.000
_cell.length_c   1.000
_cell.angle_alpha   90.00
_cell.angle_beta   90.00
_cell.angle_gamma   90.00
#
_symmetry.space_group_name_H-M   'P 1'
#
loop_
_entity.id
_entity.type
_entity.pdbx_description
1 polymer ?
#
loop_
_entity_poly.entity_id
_entity_poly.type
_entity_poly.pdbx_seq_one_letter_code
_entity_poly.pdbx_strand_id
1 'polypeptide(L)'
;MLPKEMSVNDLFLLIVLWAHLVSATAWVGGSIFYLFVLRPALRKSAEGGREINIAAADEFRAMVDTAIFVLLASGIILTFNRLTPGVIGVQYALVLAVKIALSVWMFILARDRRRRTALLELYRERPTPPSRPLRKVLRALSGYNTLVILGLVVFLLADALDVIFESALNSQ
;
A
#
# COMPACT_ATOMS: atom_id res chain seq x y z
N MET A 1 29.20 13.50 28.25
CA MET A 1 27.78 13.77 27.96
C MET A 1 27.07 12.44 27.88
N LEU A 2 26.31 12.07 28.91
CA LEU A 2 25.50 10.86 28.90
C LEU A 2 24.34 11.05 27.90
N PRO A 3 23.97 10.01 27.11
CA PRO A 3 22.83 10.11 26.21
C PRO A 3 21.57 10.41 27.02
N LYS A 4 20.73 11.32 26.50
CA LYS A 4 19.41 11.63 27.05
C LYS A 4 18.64 10.32 27.17
N GLU A 5 18.28 9.91 28.39
CA GLU A 5 17.43 8.75 28.66
C GLU A 5 16.22 8.83 27.73
N MET A 6 16.04 7.83 26.85
CA MET A 6 14.94 7.82 25.91
C MET A 6 13.65 7.63 26.70
N SER A 7 12.66 8.49 26.52
CA SER A 7 11.39 8.29 27.22
C SER A 7 10.66 7.07 26.67
N VAL A 8 9.78 6.48 27.47
CA VAL A 8 8.90 5.37 27.03
C VAL A 8 8.10 5.77 25.78
N ASN A 9 7.73 7.05 25.67
CA ASN A 9 7.02 7.58 24.51
C ASN A 9 7.90 7.60 23.26
N ASP A 10 9.17 8.01 23.38
CA ASP A 10 10.12 8.04 22.25
C ASP A 10 10.38 6.62 21.73
N LEU A 11 10.55 5.66 22.64
CA LEU A 11 10.71 4.24 22.29
C LEU A 11 9.46 3.69 21.59
N PHE A 12 8.27 4.02 22.09
CA PHE A 12 7.01 3.62 21.47
C PHE A 12 6.87 4.16 20.04
N LEU A 13 7.11 5.47 19.85
CA LEU A 13 7.03 6.11 18.53
C LEU A 13 8.08 5.55 17.56
N LEU A 14 9.28 5.24 18.03
CA LEU A 14 10.31 4.58 17.23
C LEU A 14 9.85 3.21 16.73
N ILE A 15 9.27 2.38 17.60
CA ILE A 15 8.74 1.07 17.23
C ILE A 15 7.60 1.22 16.20
N VAL A 16 6.70 2.19 16.40
CA VAL A 16 5.60 2.46 15.47
C VAL A 16 6.13 2.91 14.10
N LEU A 17 7.11 3.81 14.07
CA LEU A 17 7.76 4.25 12.84
C LEU A 17 8.45 3.08 12.14
N TRP A 18 9.22 2.29 12.87
CA TRP A 18 9.89 1.11 12.33
C TRP A 18 8.89 0.12 11.71
N ALA A 19 7.81 -0.18 12.43
CA ALA A 19 6.74 -1.05 11.93
C ALA A 19 6.05 -0.48 10.68
N HIS A 20 5.84 0.83 10.62
CA HIS A 20 5.31 1.53 9.44
C HIS A 20 6.22 1.34 8.23
N LEU A 21 7.53 1.58 8.39
CA LEU A 21 8.52 1.49 7.32
C LEU A 21 8.70 0.05 6.81
N VAL A 22 8.76 -0.93 7.72
CA VAL A 22 8.82 -2.35 7.36
C VAL A 22 7.58 -2.75 6.55
N SER A 23 6.40 -2.33 7.00
CA SER A 23 5.14 -2.64 6.31
C SER A 23 5.02 -1.95 4.96
N ALA A 24 5.49 -0.69 4.85
CA ALA A 24 5.57 0.04 3.59
C ALA A 24 6.46 -0.70 2.59
N THR A 25 7.65 -1.11 3.04
CA THR A 25 8.62 -1.82 2.21
C THR A 25 8.09 -3.17 1.76
N ALA A 26 7.51 -3.96 2.68
CA ALA A 26 6.90 -5.25 2.36
C ALA A 26 5.72 -5.10 1.38
N TRP A 27 4.90 -4.07 1.55
CA TRP A 27 3.76 -3.83 0.67
C TRP A 27 4.18 -3.39 -0.74
N VAL A 28 5.13 -2.47 -0.87
CA VAL A 28 5.66 -2.02 -2.16
C VAL A 28 6.41 -3.17 -2.86
N GLY A 29 7.32 -3.84 -2.15
CA GLY A 29 8.07 -4.98 -2.67
C GLY A 29 7.15 -6.13 -3.08
N GLY A 30 6.18 -6.48 -2.23
CA GLY A 30 5.16 -7.49 -2.54
C GLY A 30 4.34 -7.10 -3.77
N SER A 31 3.95 -5.84 -3.90
CA SER A 31 3.21 -5.33 -5.07
C SER A 31 4.00 -5.48 -6.38
N ILE A 32 5.30 -5.17 -6.37
CA ILE A 32 6.20 -5.38 -7.51
C ILE A 32 6.34 -6.87 -7.81
N PHE A 33 6.62 -7.70 -6.79
CA PHE A 33 6.72 -9.14 -6.91
C PHE A 33 5.44 -9.76 -7.50
N TYR A 34 4.27 -9.33 -7.04
CA TYR A 34 2.98 -9.79 -7.55
C TYR A 34 2.86 -9.52 -9.05
N LEU A 35 3.18 -8.31 -9.50
CA LEU A 35 3.02 -7.91 -10.90
C LEU A 35 3.98 -8.62 -11.85
N PHE A 36 5.24 -8.73 -11.45
CA PHE A 36 6.31 -9.18 -12.34
C PHE A 36 6.66 -10.67 -12.19
N VAL A 37 6.31 -11.30 -11.07
CA VAL A 37 6.70 -12.70 -10.78
C VAL A 37 5.46 -13.58 -10.59
N LEU A 38 4.67 -13.33 -9.54
CA LEU A 38 3.60 -14.26 -9.13
C LEU A 38 2.45 -14.31 -10.16
N ARG A 39 1.98 -13.15 -10.63
CA ARG A 39 0.88 -13.10 -11.61
C ARG A 39 1.25 -13.73 -12.96
N PRO A 40 2.43 -13.50 -13.54
CA PRO A 40 2.88 -14.26 -14.72
C PRO A 40 2.99 -15.77 -14.47
N ALA A 41 3.50 -16.19 -13.31
CA ALA A 41 3.62 -17.61 -12.97
C ALA A 41 2.25 -18.30 -12.89
N LEU A 42 1.28 -17.70 -12.17
CA LEU A 42 -0.10 -18.16 -12.06
C LEU A 42 -0.81 -18.32 -13.42
N ARG A 43 -0.47 -17.47 -14.39
CA ARG A 43 -1.04 -17.53 -15.74
C ARG A 43 -0.46 -18.64 -16.61
N LYS A 44 0.78 -19.05 -16.33
CA LYS A 44 1.54 -20.02 -17.12
C LYS A 44 1.41 -21.46 -16.59
N SER A 45 0.94 -21.64 -15.35
CA SER A 45 0.86 -22.97 -14.74
C SER A 45 -0.19 -23.87 -15.40
N ALA A 46 0.28 -25.03 -15.87
CA ALA A 46 -0.57 -26.17 -16.25
C ALA A 46 -1.29 -26.75 -15.01
N GLU A 47 -2.30 -27.59 -15.22
CA GLU A 47 -3.20 -28.09 -14.17
C GLU A 47 -2.46 -28.64 -12.94
N GLY A 48 -1.37 -29.40 -13.11
CA GLY A 48 -0.60 -29.99 -12.01
C GLY A 48 0.14 -29.00 -11.09
N GLY A 49 0.39 -27.76 -11.53
CA GLY A 49 1.03 -26.72 -10.70
C GLY A 49 0.06 -25.68 -10.15
N ARG A 50 -1.23 -25.81 -10.46
CA ARG A 50 -2.24 -24.78 -10.18
C ARG A 50 -2.58 -24.70 -8.69
N GLU A 51 -2.72 -25.83 -8.00
CA GLU A 51 -3.08 -25.85 -6.58
C GLU A 51 -1.99 -25.24 -5.69
N ILE A 52 -0.73 -25.62 -5.91
CA ILE A 52 0.42 -25.06 -5.18
C ILE A 52 0.50 -23.54 -5.39
N ASN A 53 0.28 -23.07 -6.62
CA ASN A 53 0.31 -21.65 -6.91
C ASN A 53 -0.87 -20.88 -6.27
N ILE A 54 -2.06 -21.50 -6.13
CA ILE A 54 -3.19 -20.91 -5.43
C ILE A 54 -2.87 -20.79 -3.94
N ALA A 55 -2.39 -21.85 -3.30
CA ALA A 55 -2.00 -21.83 -1.89
C ALA A 55 -0.93 -20.76 -1.61
N ALA A 56 0.11 -20.68 -2.46
CA ALA A 56 1.13 -19.64 -2.35
C ALA A 56 0.56 -18.22 -2.54
N ALA A 57 -0.44 -18.05 -3.41
CA ALA A 57 -1.09 -16.77 -3.62
C ALA A 57 -1.96 -16.35 -2.42
N ASP A 58 -2.58 -17.30 -1.72
CA ASP A 58 -3.36 -17.06 -0.51
C ASP A 58 -2.47 -16.66 0.67
N GLU A 59 -1.35 -17.36 0.88
CA GLU A 59 -0.34 -16.98 1.89
C GLU A 59 0.26 -15.59 1.60
N PHE A 60 0.63 -15.35 0.35
CA PHE A 60 1.10 -14.03 -0.08
C PHE A 60 0.05 -12.94 0.19
N ARG A 61 -1.24 -13.24 -0.02
CA ARG A 61 -2.32 -12.29 0.26
C ARG A 61 -2.46 -12.01 1.75
N ALA A 62 -2.38 -13.02 2.60
CA ALA A 62 -2.44 -12.85 4.06
C ALA A 62 -1.31 -11.95 4.58
N MET A 63 -0.10 -12.11 4.03
CA MET A 63 1.03 -11.23 4.32
C MET A 63 0.75 -9.77 3.88
N VAL A 64 0.24 -9.57 2.66
CA VAL A 64 -0.11 -8.22 2.16
C VAL A 64 -1.20 -7.57 3.02
N ASP A 65 -2.19 -8.33 3.47
CA ASP A 65 -3.26 -7.81 4.34
C ASP A 65 -2.75 -7.37 5.69
N THR A 66 -1.84 -8.14 6.28
CA THR A 66 -1.15 -7.78 7.52
C THR A 66 -0.35 -6.48 7.32
N ALA A 67 0.40 -6.36 6.24
CA ALA A 67 1.18 -5.15 5.96
C ALA A 67 0.28 -3.91 5.78
N ILE A 68 -0.86 -4.03 5.10
CA ILE A 68 -1.84 -2.93 4.95
C ILE A 68 -2.41 -2.53 6.31
N PHE A 69 -2.78 -3.50 7.15
CA PHE A 69 -3.32 -3.22 8.47
C PHE A 69 -2.32 -2.44 9.34
N VAL A 70 -1.07 -2.90 9.40
CA VAL A 70 -0.01 -2.23 10.15
C VAL A 70 0.26 -0.83 9.60
N LEU A 71 0.29 -0.65 8.28
CA LEU A 71 0.43 0.67 7.63
C LEU A 71 -0.65 1.66 8.05
N LEU A 72 -1.91 1.23 8.05
CA LEU A 72 -3.04 2.08 8.44
C LEU A 72 -2.96 2.46 9.92
N ALA A 73 -2.77 1.48 10.80
CA ALA A 73 -2.71 1.71 12.24
C ALA A 73 -1.53 2.63 12.62
N SER A 74 -0.34 2.31 12.15
CA SER A 74 0.86 3.12 12.42
C SER A 74 0.80 4.50 11.76
N GLY A 75 0.24 4.60 10.54
CA GLY A 75 0.08 5.88 9.85
C GLY A 75 -0.83 6.85 10.61
N ILE A 76 -1.90 6.35 11.23
CA ILE A 76 -2.78 7.15 12.11
C ILE A 76 -1.99 7.67 13.32
N ILE A 77 -1.28 6.79 14.03
CA ILE A 77 -0.50 7.16 15.23
C ILE A 77 0.55 8.22 14.91
N LEU A 78 1.35 8.02 13.86
CA LEU A 78 2.40 8.96 13.44
C LEU A 78 1.82 10.30 13.00
N THR A 79 0.64 10.29 12.37
CA THR A 79 -0.05 11.52 11.97
C THR A 79 -0.45 12.34 13.18
N PHE A 80 -1.06 11.73 14.20
CA PHE A 80 -1.43 12.45 15.43
C PHE A 80 -0.20 12.99 16.18
N ASN A 81 0.91 12.24 16.19
CA ASN A 81 2.15 12.70 16.80
C ASN A 81 2.75 13.93 16.08
N ARG A 82 2.58 14.05 14.76
CA ARG A 82 3.03 15.24 14.01
C ARG A 82 2.03 16.40 14.01
N LEU A 83 0.77 16.16 14.37
CA LEU A 83 -0.28 17.20 14.42
C LEU A 83 -0.25 18.07 15.70
N THR A 84 0.90 18.17 16.38
CA THR A 84 1.06 19.01 17.57
C THR A 84 0.97 20.52 17.24
N PRO A 85 0.19 21.33 18.00
CA PRO A 85 0.03 22.76 17.73
C PRO A 85 1.36 23.53 17.76
N GLY A 86 1.58 24.40 16.76
CA GLY A 86 2.70 25.35 16.72
C GLY A 86 3.75 25.11 15.62
N VAL A 87 3.76 23.94 14.97
CA VAL A 87 4.78 23.57 13.94
C VAL A 87 4.16 23.40 12.54
N ILE A 88 2.84 23.26 12.43
CA ILE A 88 2.17 22.81 11.20
C ILE A 88 1.78 23.98 10.30
N GLY A 89 2.46 24.12 9.16
CA GLY A 89 2.05 25.01 8.08
C GLY A 89 0.88 24.45 7.26
N VAL A 90 0.13 25.33 6.58
CA VAL A 90 -0.99 24.97 5.67
C VAL A 90 -0.56 23.95 4.59
N GLN A 91 0.68 24.07 4.10
CA GLN A 91 1.25 23.15 3.10
C GLN A 91 1.39 21.71 3.63
N TYR A 92 1.86 21.53 4.86
CA TYR A 92 1.99 20.21 5.48
C TYR A 92 0.61 19.55 5.65
N ALA A 93 -0.38 20.31 6.15
CA ALA A 93 -1.74 19.82 6.33
C ALA A 93 -2.38 19.40 4.99
N LEU A 94 -2.15 20.16 3.91
CA LEU A 94 -2.64 19.83 2.58
C LEU A 94 -2.05 18.53 2.04
N VAL A 95 -0.71 18.38 2.08
CA VAL A 95 -0.05 17.16 1.59
C VAL A 95 -0.47 15.94 2.41
N LEU A 96 -0.63 16.10 3.73
CA LEU A 96 -1.13 15.06 4.62
C LEU A 96 -2.57 14.65 4.26
N ALA A 97 -3.46 15.63 4.04
CA ALA A 97 -4.84 15.36 3.64
C ALA A 97 -4.92 14.62 2.29
N VAL A 98 -4.10 15.03 1.31
CA VAL A 98 -3.99 14.34 0.01
C VAL A 98 -3.52 12.90 0.21
N LYS A 99 -2.48 12.69 1.02
CA LYS A 99 -1.95 11.34 1.33
C LYS A 99 -3.02 10.45 1.96
N ILE A 100 -3.77 10.96 2.93
CA ILE A 100 -4.88 10.24 3.58
C ILE A 100 -5.96 9.89 2.55
N ALA A 101 -6.40 10.87 1.75
CA ALA A 101 -7.43 10.66 0.73
C ALA A 101 -7.01 9.60 -0.29
N LEU A 102 -5.78 9.65 -0.79
CA LEU A 102 -5.23 8.65 -1.70
C LEU A 102 -5.13 7.28 -1.05
N SER A 103 -4.71 7.20 0.22
CA SER A 103 -4.61 5.93 0.95
C SER A 103 -5.98 5.28 1.15
N VAL A 104 -6.99 6.07 1.52
CA VAL A 104 -8.38 5.60 1.65
C VAL A 104 -8.93 5.15 0.30
N TRP A 105 -8.72 5.95 -0.75
CA TRP A 105 -9.13 5.60 -2.11
C TRP A 105 -8.49 4.29 -2.58
N MET A 106 -7.18 4.13 -2.34
CA MET A 106 -6.44 2.90 -2.63
C MET A 106 -7.07 1.69 -1.94
N PHE A 107 -7.41 1.84 -0.66
CA PHE A 107 -7.99 0.77 0.14
C PHE A 107 -9.39 0.37 -0.35
N ILE A 108 -10.25 1.35 -0.67
CA ILE A 108 -11.57 1.12 -1.25
C ILE A 108 -11.42 0.39 -2.59
N LEU A 109 -10.52 0.85 -3.45
CA LEU A 109 -10.26 0.23 -4.75
C LEU A 109 -9.74 -1.21 -4.61
N ALA A 110 -8.85 -1.46 -3.65
CA ALA A 110 -8.36 -2.80 -3.37
C ALA A 110 -9.49 -3.73 -2.90
N ARG A 111 -10.39 -3.24 -2.03
CA ARG A 111 -11.50 -4.01 -1.47
C ARG A 111 -12.60 -4.30 -2.49
N ASP A 112 -13.00 -3.31 -3.29
CA ASP A 112 -13.99 -3.50 -4.36
C ASP A 112 -13.51 -4.53 -5.39
N ARG A 113 -12.24 -4.45 -5.79
CA ARG A 113 -11.65 -5.43 -6.72
C ARG A 113 -11.60 -6.84 -6.14
N ARG A 114 -11.27 -6.99 -4.86
CA ARG A 114 -11.31 -8.28 -4.16
C ARG A 114 -12.73 -8.87 -4.20
N ARG A 115 -13.74 -8.07 -3.85
CA ARG A 115 -15.15 -8.51 -3.89
C ARG A 115 -15.59 -8.93 -5.29
N ARG A 116 -15.27 -8.15 -6.32
CA ARG A 116 -15.64 -8.47 -7.71
C ARG A 116 -15.00 -9.78 -8.19
N THR A 117 -13.76 -10.06 -7.80
CA THR A 117 -13.06 -11.29 -8.21
C THR A 117 -13.70 -12.52 -7.56
N ALA A 118 -13.97 -12.46 -6.26
CA ALA A 118 -14.67 -13.53 -5.54
C ALA A 118 -16.08 -13.79 -6.08
N LEU A 119 -16.84 -12.73 -6.40
CA LEU A 119 -18.16 -12.85 -7.01
C LEU A 119 -18.09 -13.47 -8.41
N LEU A 120 -17.12 -13.11 -9.23
CA LEU A 120 -16.96 -13.68 -10.58
C LEU A 120 -16.56 -15.17 -10.57
N GLU A 121 -15.85 -15.62 -9.54
CA GLU A 121 -15.54 -17.05 -9.35
C GLU A 121 -16.78 -17.86 -8.95
N LEU A 122 -17.65 -17.29 -8.11
CA LEU A 122 -18.93 -17.90 -7.71
C LEU A 122 -19.94 -18.02 -8.87
N TYR A 123 -19.89 -17.11 -9.85
CA TYR A 123 -20.80 -17.07 -11.01
C TYR A 123 -20.22 -17.68 -12.29
N ARG A 124 -19.08 -18.39 -12.23
CA ARG A 124 -18.38 -18.87 -13.41
C ARG A 124 -19.04 -20.11 -14.04
N GLU A 125 -20.13 -19.87 -14.77
CA GLU A 125 -20.56 -20.72 -15.89
C GLU A 125 -20.46 -19.93 -17.21
N ARG A 126 -19.78 -20.55 -18.20
CA ARG A 126 -19.67 -20.21 -19.63
C ARG A 126 -18.48 -19.34 -20.14
N PRO A 127 -18.00 -19.61 -21.38
CA PRO A 127 -16.85 -18.94 -21.98
C PRO A 127 -17.25 -17.58 -22.57
N THR A 128 -16.36 -16.58 -22.47
CA THR A 128 -16.59 -15.23 -23.04
C THR A 128 -15.80 -15.02 -24.35
N PRO A 129 -16.35 -14.24 -25.31
CA PRO A 129 -15.90 -14.16 -26.71
C PRO A 129 -14.62 -13.31 -26.92
N PRO A 130 -13.97 -13.38 -28.11
CA PRO A 130 -12.67 -12.75 -28.36
C PRO A 130 -12.77 -11.22 -28.36
N SER A 131 -11.81 -10.53 -27.72
CA SER A 131 -11.84 -9.05 -27.61
C SER A 131 -10.58 -8.34 -28.10
N ARG A 132 -10.85 -7.20 -28.76
CA ARG A 132 -9.98 -6.28 -29.52
C ARG A 132 -8.73 -5.78 -28.74
N PRO A 133 -7.62 -5.44 -29.45
CA PRO A 133 -6.34 -5.01 -28.86
C PRO A 133 -6.44 -3.75 -27.97
N LEU A 134 -7.36 -2.83 -28.27
CA LEU A 134 -7.66 -1.65 -27.44
C LEU A 134 -8.13 -2.00 -26.02
N ARG A 135 -8.91 -3.08 -25.89
CA ARG A 135 -9.36 -3.58 -24.59
C ARG A 135 -8.22 -4.22 -23.79
N LYS A 136 -7.14 -4.65 -24.45
CA LYS A 136 -5.92 -5.24 -23.85
C LYS A 136 -5.05 -4.18 -23.19
N VAL A 137 -4.91 -3.01 -23.84
CA VAL A 137 -4.22 -1.82 -23.29
C VAL A 137 -5.02 -1.24 -22.12
N LEU A 138 -6.34 -1.07 -22.29
CA LEU A 138 -7.22 -0.65 -21.19
C LEU A 138 -7.19 -1.64 -20.02
N ARG A 139 -7.09 -2.96 -20.26
CA ARG A 139 -6.90 -4.01 -19.23
C ARG A 139 -5.54 -3.94 -18.52
N ALA A 140 -4.47 -3.56 -19.23
CA ALA A 140 -3.15 -3.38 -18.65
C ALA A 140 -3.11 -2.22 -17.66
N LEU A 141 -3.93 -1.18 -17.91
CA LEU A 141 -4.19 -0.06 -16.99
C LEU A 141 -5.27 -0.36 -15.92
N SER A 142 -5.96 -1.51 -15.96
CA SER A 142 -7.31 -1.66 -15.35
C SER A 142 -7.40 -2.33 -13.98
N GLY A 143 -6.31 -2.53 -13.25
CA GLY A 143 -6.38 -3.38 -12.05
C GLY A 143 -5.30 -3.16 -11.01
N TYR A 144 -4.56 -4.23 -10.72
CA TYR A 144 -3.49 -4.23 -9.72
C TYR A 144 -2.38 -3.21 -10.04
N ASN A 145 -2.06 -2.97 -11.31
CA ASN A 145 -1.10 -1.93 -11.69
C ASN A 145 -1.48 -0.56 -11.13
N THR A 146 -2.77 -0.20 -11.13
CA THR A 146 -3.25 1.05 -10.53
C THR A 146 -3.00 1.08 -9.03
N LEU A 147 -3.22 -0.02 -8.31
CA LEU A 147 -2.95 -0.10 -6.87
C LEU A 147 -1.46 0.09 -6.57
N VAL A 148 -0.59 -0.56 -7.34
CA VAL A 148 0.87 -0.43 -7.18
C VAL A 148 1.32 1.00 -7.46
N ILE A 149 0.86 1.61 -8.56
CA ILE A 149 1.17 3.00 -8.88
C ILE A 149 0.67 3.94 -7.80
N LEU A 150 -0.57 3.77 -7.32
CA LEU A 150 -1.13 4.64 -6.29
C LEU A 150 -0.34 4.55 -4.98
N GLY A 151 0.08 3.36 -4.58
CA GLY A 151 0.87 3.21 -3.37
C GLY A 151 2.31 3.70 -3.52
N LEU A 152 2.92 3.60 -4.69
CA LEU A 152 4.20 4.28 -4.97
C LEU A 152 4.06 5.80 -4.86
N VAL A 153 2.95 6.37 -5.36
CA VAL A 153 2.65 7.79 -5.18
C VAL A 153 2.45 8.15 -3.71
N VAL A 154 1.71 7.35 -2.94
CA VAL A 154 1.51 7.57 -1.49
C VAL A 154 2.85 7.48 -0.73
N PHE A 155 3.74 6.58 -1.13
CA PHE A 155 5.08 6.47 -0.56
C PHE A 155 5.93 7.71 -0.88
N LEU A 156 5.95 8.17 -2.13
CA LEU A 156 6.63 9.40 -2.52
C LEU A 156 6.10 10.63 -1.77
N LEU A 157 4.79 10.71 -1.56
CA LEU A 157 4.18 11.79 -0.76
C LEU A 157 4.60 11.72 0.72
N ALA A 158 4.98 10.55 1.24
CA ALA A 158 5.53 10.43 2.59
C ALA A 158 6.89 11.13 2.70
N ASP A 159 7.78 10.91 1.73
CA ASP A 159 9.10 11.58 1.69
C ASP A 159 8.93 13.09 1.50
N ALA A 160 8.00 13.51 0.64
CA ALA A 160 7.70 14.92 0.45
C ALA A 160 7.21 15.60 1.75
N LEU A 161 6.39 14.92 2.55
CA LEU A 161 5.97 15.43 3.86
C LEU A 161 7.14 15.62 4.82
N ASP A 162 8.13 14.73 4.76
CA ASP A 162 9.30 14.82 5.63
C ASP A 162 10.17 16.01 5.27
N VAL A 163 10.44 16.20 3.97
CA VAL A 163 11.17 17.37 3.46
C VAL A 163 10.46 18.67 3.82
N ILE A 164 9.14 18.74 3.66
CA ILE A 164 8.35 19.93 4.03
C ILE A 164 8.45 20.19 5.53
N PHE A 165 8.34 19.14 6.35
CA PHE A 165 8.43 19.25 7.81
C PHE A 165 9.82 19.74 8.27
N GLU A 166 10.90 19.16 7.76
CA GLU A 166 12.27 19.61 8.03
C GLU A 166 12.49 21.06 7.58
N SER A 167 11.96 21.44 6.42
CA SER A 167 12.07 22.82 5.93
C SER A 167 11.35 23.83 6.85
N ALA A 168 10.18 23.45 7.39
CA ALA A 168 9.43 24.29 8.31
C ALA A 168 10.17 24.49 9.64
N LEU A 169 10.81 23.42 10.16
CA LEU A 169 11.64 23.49 11.37
C LEU A 169 12.88 24.39 11.18
N ASN A 170 13.55 24.31 10.03
CA ASN A 170 14.75 25.10 9.73
C ASN A 170 14.45 26.59 9.46
N SER A 171 13.18 26.94 9.26
CA SER A 171 12.74 28.32 8.98
C SER A 171 12.26 29.10 10.22
N GLN A 172 12.29 28.48 11.41
CA GLN A 172 12.08 29.14 12.71
C GLN A 172 13.42 29.49 13.36
#